data_AF-A0A971HDA5-F1
#
_entry.id   AF-A0A971HDA5-F1
#
_cell.length_a   1.000
_cell.length_b   1.000
_cell.length_c   1.000
_cell.angle_alpha   90.00
_cell.angle_beta   90.00
_cell.angle_gamma   90.00
#
_symmetry.space_group_name_H-M   'P 1'
#
loop_
_entity.id
_entity.type
_entity.pdbx_description
1 polymer ?
#
loop_
_entity_poly.entity_id
_entity_poly.type
_entity_poly.pdbx_seq_one_letter_code
_entity_poly.pdbx_strand_id
1 'polypeptide(L)'
;YATEADLLNTAMFGMTAKEWRESNPDKKGNIRDAATLEQLVVLSNLESINAMLIHQELSQKERIKQLNYIAITQMTSLLSLSDVQTRLEKKND
;
A
#
# COMPACT_ATOMS: atom_id res chain seq x y z
N TYR A 1 0.51 20.82 3.58
CA TYR A 1 0.09 20.12 2.35
C TYR A 1 0.62 18.70 2.41
N ALA A 2 -0.24 17.68 2.33
CA ALA A 2 0.17 16.27 2.33
C ALA A 2 0.93 15.98 1.02
N THR A 3 2.11 15.38 1.14
CA THR A 3 2.92 15.00 -0.02
C THR A 3 2.25 13.87 -0.81
N GLU A 4 2.62 13.65 -2.07
CA GLU A 4 2.15 12.48 -2.83
C GLU A 4 2.58 11.16 -2.15
N ALA A 5 3.70 11.16 -1.43
CA ALA A 5 4.11 10.02 -0.61
C ALA A 5 3.16 9.78 0.57
N ASP A 6 2.73 10.83 1.28
CA ASP A 6 1.75 10.70 2.36
C ASP A 6 0.37 10.26 1.85
N LEU A 7 -0.01 10.69 0.64
CA LEU A 7 -1.22 10.24 -0.02
C LEU A 7 -1.22 8.72 -0.22
N LEU A 8 -0.14 8.19 -0.79
CA LEU A 8 0.03 6.76 -1.03
C LEU A 8 0.10 5.97 0.28
N ASN A 9 0.81 6.49 1.29
CA ASN A 9 0.87 5.88 2.61
C ASN A 9 -0.52 5.84 3.28
N THR A 10 -1.31 6.91 3.15
CA THR A 10 -2.67 6.97 3.69
C THR A 10 -3.58 5.98 2.96
N ALA A 11 -3.47 5.89 1.62
CA ALA A 11 -4.26 4.94 0.83
C ALA A 11 -3.93 3.48 1.17
N MET A 12 -2.66 3.16 1.43
CA MET A 12 -2.22 1.79 1.71
C MET A 12 -2.34 1.38 3.17
N PHE A 13 -1.94 2.27 4.09
CA PHE A 13 -1.75 1.96 5.52
C PHE A 13 -2.69 2.73 6.45
N GLY A 14 -3.48 3.66 5.93
CA GLY A 14 -4.36 4.50 6.74
C GLY A 14 -3.65 5.54 7.61
N MET A 15 -2.35 5.77 7.38
CA MET A 15 -1.55 6.73 8.14
C MET A 15 -0.50 7.40 7.27
N THR A 16 -0.12 8.61 7.67
CA THR A 16 0.97 9.41 7.08
C THR A 16 2.35 8.95 7.56
N ALA A 17 3.40 9.41 6.90
CA ALA A 17 4.78 9.12 7.34
C ALA A 17 5.07 9.68 8.74
N LYS A 18 4.44 10.81 9.09
CA LYS A 18 4.56 11.45 10.40
C LYS A 18 3.90 10.61 11.49
N GLU A 19 2.63 10.22 11.29
CA GLU A 19 1.89 9.41 12.27
C GLU A 19 2.56 8.05 12.51
N TRP A 20 3.12 7.45 11.46
CA TRP A 20 3.90 6.22 11.60
C TRP A 20 5.13 6.43 12.51
N ARG A 21 5.87 7.52 12.30
CA ARG A 21 7.07 7.84 13.09
C ARG A 21 6.74 8.18 14.54
N GLU A 22 5.63 8.87 14.78
CA GLU A 22 5.13 9.14 16.13
C GLU A 22 4.70 7.85 16.84
N SER A 23 4.13 6.89 16.09
CA SER A 23 3.70 5.59 16.63
C SER A 23 4.82 4.56 16.76
N ASN A 24 5.99 4.80 16.14
CA ASN A 24 7.14 3.89 16.14
C ASN A 24 8.45 4.66 16.47
N PRO A 25 8.55 5.28 17.66
CA PRO A 25 9.67 6.16 18.01
C PRO A 25 11.02 5.43 18.13
N ASP A 26 11.00 4.12 18.36
CA ASP A 26 12.15 3.24 18.53
C ASP A 26 12.63 2.58 17.22
N LYS A 27 11.81 2.62 16.16
CA LYS A 27 12.18 2.04 14.87
C LYS A 27 13.02 2.99 14.04
N LYS A 28 14.15 2.48 13.54
CA LYS A 28 14.95 3.15 12.51
C LYS A 28 14.28 2.91 11.15
N GLY A 29 14.28 3.93 10.28
CA GLY A 29 13.69 3.85 8.94
C GLY A 29 12.30 4.49 8.83
N ASN A 30 11.52 4.10 7.83
CA ASN A 30 10.19 4.63 7.53
C ASN A 30 9.17 3.49 7.33
N ILE A 31 7.90 3.83 7.14
CA ILE A 31 6.82 2.85 7.00
C ILE A 31 7.05 1.81 5.89
N ARG A 32 7.71 2.20 4.79
CA ARG A 32 8.02 1.29 3.67
C ARG A 32 9.12 0.29 4.04
N ASP A 33 10.04 0.64 4.93
CA ASP A 33 11.08 -0.27 5.43
C ASP A 33 10.48 -1.38 6.32
N ALA A 34 9.30 -1.12 6.88
CA ALA A 34 8.53 -2.07 7.70
C ALA A 34 7.42 -2.79 6.92
N ALA A 35 7.29 -2.54 5.61
CA ALA A 35 6.25 -3.12 4.77
C ALA A 35 6.65 -4.53 4.28
N THR A 36 5.67 -5.41 4.08
CA THR A 36 5.90 -6.72 3.47
C THR A 36 6.18 -6.58 1.97
N LEU A 37 6.70 -7.63 1.33
CA LEU A 37 6.95 -7.63 -0.10
C LEU A 37 5.67 -7.36 -0.90
N GLU A 38 4.56 -7.98 -0.51
CA GLU A 38 3.25 -7.79 -1.13
C GLU A 38 2.80 -6.33 -1.03
N GLN A 39 3.00 -5.71 0.14
CA GLN A 39 2.66 -4.31 0.36
C GLN A 39 3.51 -3.37 -0.49
N LEU A 40 4.81 -3.67 -0.66
CA LEU A 40 5.72 -2.91 -1.53
C LEU A 40 5.32 -3.03 -3.01
N VAL A 41 4.91 -4.23 -3.46
CA VAL A 41 4.39 -4.46 -4.82
C VAL A 41 3.13 -3.62 -5.06
N VAL A 42 2.17 -3.66 -4.12
CA VAL A 42 0.95 -2.85 -4.22
C VAL A 42 1.28 -1.36 -4.24
N LEU A 43 2.16 -0.88 -3.36
CA LEU A 43 2.60 0.53 -3.35
C LEU A 43 3.19 0.97 -4.69
N SER A 44 4.08 0.18 -5.28
CA SER A 44 4.67 0.50 -6.59
C SER A 44 3.61 0.61 -7.69
N ASN A 45 2.58 -0.25 -7.62
CA ASN A 45 1.45 -0.15 -8.54
C ASN A 45 0.58 1.10 -8.26
N LEU A 46 0.32 1.43 -6.98
CA LEU A 46 -0.40 2.65 -6.61
C LEU A 46 0.31 3.92 -7.09
N GLU A 47 1.65 3.97 -7.09
CA GLU A 47 2.42 5.09 -7.64
C GLU A 47 2.10 5.32 -9.13
N SER A 48 2.10 4.23 -9.91
CA SER A 48 1.79 4.28 -11.35
C SER A 48 0.34 4.71 -11.61
N ILE A 49 -0.61 4.17 -10.84
CA ILE A 49 -2.02 4.55 -10.96
C ILE A 49 -2.22 6.00 -10.53
N ASN A 50 -1.59 6.44 -9.45
CA ASN A 50 -1.71 7.81 -8.98
C ASN A 50 -1.24 8.81 -10.03
N ALA A 51 -0.15 8.53 -10.75
CA ALA A 51 0.30 9.35 -11.88
C ALA A 51 -0.78 9.44 -12.98
N MET A 52 -1.41 8.31 -13.34
CA MET A 52 -2.52 8.31 -14.29
C MET A 52 -3.71 9.16 -13.79
N LEU A 53 -4.08 9.05 -12.52
CA LEU A 53 -5.21 9.80 -11.96
C LEU A 53 -4.91 11.32 -11.89
N ILE A 54 -3.64 11.70 -11.69
CA ILE A 54 -3.21 13.10 -11.79
C ILE A 54 -3.39 13.61 -13.23
N HIS A 55 -3.01 12.81 -14.23
CA HIS A 55 -3.22 13.17 -15.65
C HIS A 55 -4.70 13.29 -16.03
N GLN A 56 -5.59 12.59 -15.32
CA GLN A 56 -7.04 12.70 -15.45
C GLN A 56 -7.64 13.86 -14.63
N GLU A 57 -6.78 14.70 -14.02
CA GLU A 57 -7.17 15.89 -13.25
C GLU A 57 -8.07 15.59 -12.03
N LEU A 58 -8.01 14.37 -11.50
CA LEU A 58 -8.75 14.00 -10.30
C LEU A 58 -8.20 14.71 -9.06
N SER A 59 -9.11 15.18 -8.21
CA SER A 59 -8.74 15.81 -6.96
C SER A 59 -8.03 14.82 -6.02
N GLN A 60 -7.18 15.33 -5.13
CA GLN A 60 -6.47 14.50 -4.16
C GLN A 60 -7.42 13.60 -3.34
N LYS A 61 -8.59 14.13 -2.98
CA LYS A 61 -9.63 13.42 -2.20
C LYS A 61 -10.23 12.25 -2.97
N GLU A 62 -10.44 12.42 -4.28
CA GLU A 62 -10.95 11.34 -5.14
C GLU A 62 -9.89 10.27 -5.36
N ARG A 63 -8.64 10.70 -5.61
CA ARG A 63 -7.49 9.79 -5.78
C ARG A 63 -7.29 8.90 -4.56
N ILE A 64 -7.31 9.44 -3.34
CA ILE A 64 -7.15 8.65 -2.11
C ILE A 64 -8.20 7.53 -2.02
N LYS A 65 -9.47 7.83 -2.32
CA LYS A 65 -10.55 6.83 -2.25
C LYS A 65 -10.34 5.71 -3.27
N GLN A 66 -9.99 6.07 -4.50
CA GLN A 66 -9.75 5.08 -5.55
C GLN A 66 -8.50 4.22 -5.25
N LEU A 67 -7.41 4.86 -4.85
CA LEU A 67 -6.17 4.16 -4.50
C LEU A 67 -6.36 3.23 -3.31
N ASN A 68 -7.11 3.64 -2.28
CA ASN A 68 -7.41 2.77 -1.14
C ASN A 68 -8.25 1.56 -1.55
N TYR A 69 -9.27 1.76 -2.38
CA TYR A 69 -10.06 0.65 -2.94
C TYR A 69 -9.17 -0.36 -3.69
N ILE A 70 -8.30 0.15 -4.58
CA ILE A 70 -7.37 -0.67 -5.36
C ILE A 70 -6.38 -1.40 -4.44
N ALA A 71 -5.85 -0.72 -3.43
CA ALA A 71 -4.93 -1.30 -2.46
C ALA A 71 -5.56 -2.50 -1.74
N ILE A 72 -6.80 -2.34 -1.26
CA ILE A 72 -7.56 -3.40 -0.59
C ILE A 72 -7.77 -4.59 -1.55
N THR A 73 -8.21 -4.31 -2.78
CA THR A 73 -8.43 -5.36 -3.79
C THR A 73 -7.15 -6.14 -4.07
N GLN A 74 -6.04 -5.45 -4.33
CA GLN A 74 -4.77 -6.11 -4.68
C GLN A 74 -4.18 -6.88 -3.50
N MET A 75 -4.24 -6.33 -2.28
CA MET A 75 -3.79 -7.05 -1.09
C MET A 75 -4.62 -8.31 -0.83
N THR A 76 -5.95 -8.23 -1.02
CA THR A 76 -6.83 -9.39 -0.88
C THR A 76 -6.46 -10.49 -1.89
N SER A 77 -6.22 -10.11 -3.15
CA SER A 77 -5.77 -11.04 -4.18
C SER A 77 -4.40 -11.66 -3.86
N LEU A 78 -3.40 -10.88 -3.46
CA LEU A 78 -2.06 -11.39 -3.17
C LEU A 78 -2.05 -12.32 -1.95
N LEU A 79 -2.77 -11.99 -0.88
CA LEU A 79 -2.83 -12.82 0.32
C LEU A 79 -3.61 -14.13 0.07
N SER A 80 -4.70 -14.08 -0.71
CA SER A 80 -5.42 -15.30 -1.10
C SER A 80 -4.57 -16.24 -1.96
N LEU A 81 -3.76 -15.71 -2.88
CA LEU A 81 -2.82 -16.51 -3.66
C LEU A 81 -1.73 -17.14 -2.78
N SER A 82 -1.23 -16.39 -1.80
CA SER A 82 -0.21 -16.86 -0.86
C SER A 82 -0.72 -18.02 0.02
N ASP A 83 -1.98 -17.97 0.45
CA ASP A 83 -2.64 -19.08 1.16
C ASP A 83 -2.75 -20.33 0.27
N VAL A 84 -3.15 -20.16 -1.00
CA VAL A 84 -3.21 -21.27 -1.96
C VAL A 84 -1.83 -21.90 -2.16
N GLN A 85 -0.78 -21.10 -2.33
CA GLN A 85 0.58 -21.60 -2.48
C GLN A 85 1.04 -22.40 -1.25
N THR A 86 0.82 -21.86 -0.04
CA THR A 86 1.16 -22.53 1.22
C THR A 86 0.45 -23.88 1.35
N ARG A 87 -0.81 -23.98 0.91
CA ARG A 87 -1.58 -25.24 0.94
C ARG A 87 -1.09 -26.26 -0.07
N LEU A 88 -0.60 -25.82 -1.23
CA LEU A 88 -0.03 -26.70 -2.25
C LEU A 88 1.31 -27.27 -1.80
N GLU A 89 2.16 -26.45 -1.18
CA GLU A 89 3.45 -26.89 -0.62
C GLU A 89 3.24 -27.95 0.47
N LYS A 90 2.34 -27.72 1.43
CA LYS A 90 1.99 -28.69 2.49
C LYS A 90 1.38 -30.01 2.00
N LYS A 91 0.85 -30.07 0.78
CA LYS A 91 0.27 -31.29 0.20
C LYS A 91 1.32 -32.17 -0.48
N ASN A 92 2.51 -31.60 -0.75
CA ASN A 92 3.62 -32.29 -1.39
C ASN A 92 4.63 -32.87 -0.38
N ASP A 93 4.41 -32.64 0.92
CA ASP A 93 5.10 -33.27 2.06
C ASP A 93 4.27 -34.44 2.61
#